data_AF-A0A2D4GI92-F1
#
_entry.id   AF-A0A2D4GI92-F1
#
_cell.length_a   1.000
_cell.length_b   1.000
_cell.length_c   1.000
_cell.angle_alpha   90.00
_cell.angle_beta   90.00
_cell.angle_gamma   90.00
#
_symmetry.space_group_name_H-M   'P 1'
#
loop_
_entity.id
_entity.type
_entity.pdbx_description
1 polymer ?
#
loop_
_entity_poly.entity_id
_entity_poly.type
_entity_poly.pdbx_seq_one_letter_code
_entity_poly.pdbx_strand_id
1 'polypeptide(L)'
;MSSTAAWVVLLLLLTVAERGRARFAFRLQVSSPVTPESTLVPTPVLLKSRSSGGTSSEPALPKASGLALASDPGGSLNFLAMVDNLQGDSGRGYYFELLLGTPPQKLNILVDTGSSNFAVSGAPNTDLTSYFNAEKSSTYKSLNVEVTVKYTQGSWNGILGTDVVRMPKGINGTYIINIASIFQSENFFLKGIQWQGILGLAYSTLAKPSSSVETFFDSIVNQAKIPNVFSMQMCGPSLPVSGTGTNGGSLVLGGIEPSLYKGKIWYTPIKKEWYYQVEILKFEVGGQNLNLDCKEYNSDKAIVDSGTTLLRLPENVFSAVVGAITQTSLIQEFTSGFWSGTQLACWDKSENPWTLFPKISIYLRDVNSSQSFRITILPQVWSSYFTITNIYDREDGPGVIMC
;
A
#
# COMPACT_ATOMS: atom_id res chain seq x y z
N MET A 1 56.43 -20.67 -20.16
CA MET A 1 56.01 -21.89 -19.43
C MET A 1 55.17 -21.44 -18.24
N SER A 2 53.95 -21.99 -18.13
CA SER A 2 52.96 -22.01 -17.02
C SER A 2 52.71 -20.72 -16.19
N SER A 3 51.53 -20.07 -16.27
CA SER A 3 50.20 -20.44 -15.69
C SER A 3 50.22 -20.34 -14.15
N THR A 4 49.38 -19.58 -13.42
CA THR A 4 47.92 -19.36 -13.50
C THR A 4 47.45 -18.04 -12.82
N ALA A 5 46.43 -17.44 -13.44
CA ALA A 5 45.39 -16.49 -13.01
C ALA A 5 45.31 -15.92 -11.56
N ALA A 6 45.17 -14.59 -11.48
CA ALA A 6 44.19 -13.93 -10.62
C ALA A 6 43.59 -12.73 -11.40
N TRP A 7 42.29 -12.79 -11.64
CA TRP A 7 41.54 -11.74 -12.33
C TRP A 7 41.39 -10.53 -11.41
N VAL A 8 41.92 -9.39 -11.85
CA VAL A 8 41.63 -8.07 -11.28
C VAL A 8 40.28 -7.64 -11.82
N VAL A 9 39.22 -7.75 -11.01
CA VAL A 9 37.96 -7.06 -11.28
C VAL A 9 38.05 -5.70 -10.61
N LEU A 10 38.17 -4.69 -11.47
CA LEU A 10 38.13 -3.27 -11.16
C LEU A 10 36.78 -2.96 -10.48
N LEU A 11 36.84 -2.66 -9.19
CA LEU A 11 35.72 -2.12 -8.42
C LEU A 11 35.54 -0.66 -8.88
N LEU A 12 34.60 -0.41 -9.79
CA LEU A 12 34.18 0.94 -10.10
C LEU A 12 33.18 1.39 -9.02
N LEU A 13 33.73 2.08 -8.04
CA LEU A 13 33.01 3.05 -7.21
C LEU A 13 32.40 4.10 -8.14
N LEU A 14 31.07 4.10 -8.25
CA LEU A 14 30.32 5.33 -8.47
C LEU A 14 29.52 5.60 -7.19
N THR A 15 30.23 6.18 -6.23
CA THR A 15 29.66 7.10 -5.27
C THR A 15 29.14 8.32 -6.02
N VAL A 16 27.83 8.43 -6.15
CA VAL A 16 27.17 9.72 -6.01
C VAL A 16 26.23 9.57 -4.83
N ALA A 17 26.80 9.83 -3.65
CA ALA A 17 26.04 10.26 -2.50
C ALA A 17 25.60 11.71 -2.79
N GLU A 18 24.47 11.86 -3.47
CA GLU A 18 23.66 13.06 -3.38
C GLU A 18 22.29 12.63 -2.84
N ARG A 19 21.77 13.42 -1.91
CA ARG A 19 20.54 13.17 -1.15
C ARG A 19 19.39 12.79 -2.09
N GLY A 20 19.03 11.51 -2.11
CA GLY A 20 17.86 10.99 -2.82
C GLY A 20 17.46 9.64 -2.23
N ARG A 21 16.19 9.46 -1.88
CA ARG A 21 15.69 8.21 -1.28
C ARG A 21 15.74 7.07 -2.32
N ALA A 22 15.90 5.83 -1.87
CA ALA A 22 15.82 4.65 -2.74
C ALA A 22 14.57 3.81 -2.44
N ARG A 23 13.81 3.54 -3.52
CA ARG A 23 13.02 2.32 -3.83
C ARG A 23 11.94 1.87 -2.84
N PHE A 24 10.69 2.15 -3.21
CA PHE A 24 9.47 1.57 -2.65
C PHE A 24 9.21 0.17 -3.26
N ALA A 25 8.70 -0.80 -2.49
CA ALA A 25 8.26 -2.11 -2.97
C ALA A 25 6.80 -2.40 -2.56
N PHE A 26 5.91 -2.60 -3.54
CA PHE A 26 4.56 -3.13 -3.34
C PHE A 26 4.49 -4.61 -3.75
N ARG A 27 3.64 -5.38 -3.08
CA ARG A 27 3.19 -6.69 -3.55
C ARG A 27 2.06 -6.50 -4.56
N LEU A 28 2.23 -7.02 -5.78
CA LEU A 28 1.09 -7.40 -6.63
C LEU A 28 1.34 -8.80 -7.17
N GLN A 29 0.30 -9.63 -7.19
CA GLN A 29 0.39 -10.99 -7.71
C GLN A 29 0.75 -10.97 -9.20
N VAL A 30 1.98 -11.36 -9.52
CA VAL A 30 2.42 -11.56 -10.90
C VAL A 30 2.18 -13.02 -11.27
N SER A 31 1.19 -13.28 -12.12
CA SER A 31 1.06 -14.57 -12.79
C SER A 31 2.18 -14.72 -13.84
N SER A 32 2.82 -15.89 -13.89
CA SER A 32 3.79 -16.25 -14.92
C SER A 32 3.22 -16.06 -16.35
N PRO A 33 4.07 -15.77 -17.35
CA PRO A 33 3.63 -15.74 -18.74
C PRO A 33 3.11 -17.11 -19.15
N VAL A 34 1.86 -17.16 -19.61
CA VAL A 34 1.31 -18.34 -20.30
C VAL A 34 1.86 -18.30 -21.72
N THR A 35 2.62 -19.32 -22.10
CA THR A 35 2.98 -19.61 -23.48
C THR A 35 1.71 -19.85 -24.31
N PRO A 36 1.61 -19.34 -25.54
CA PRO A 36 0.42 -19.53 -26.36
C PRO A 36 0.38 -20.98 -26.82
N GLU A 37 -0.53 -21.77 -26.26
CA GLU A 37 -0.83 -23.10 -26.77
C GLU A 37 -2.28 -23.17 -27.24
N SER A 38 -2.42 -23.83 -28.39
CA SER A 38 -3.51 -23.91 -29.35
C SER A 38 -4.95 -23.92 -28.83
N THR A 39 -5.80 -23.24 -29.60
CA THR A 39 -7.25 -23.39 -29.71
C THR A 39 -7.73 -24.84 -29.59
N LEU A 40 -8.45 -25.16 -28.52
CA LEU A 40 -9.33 -26.34 -28.46
C LEU A 40 -10.66 -25.94 -27.82
N VAL A 41 -11.72 -26.08 -28.62
CA VAL A 41 -13.13 -25.91 -28.25
C VAL A 41 -13.53 -27.02 -27.27
N PRO A 42 -14.17 -26.73 -26.12
CA PRO A 42 -14.65 -27.80 -25.23
C PRO A 42 -16.02 -28.32 -25.69
N THR A 43 -16.09 -29.62 -25.99
CA THR A 43 -17.35 -30.40 -26.07
C THR A 43 -17.62 -31.03 -24.69
N PRO A 44 -18.88 -31.19 -24.24
CA PRO A 44 -19.19 -31.59 -22.87
C PRO A 44 -19.08 -33.11 -22.69
N VAL A 45 -18.53 -33.56 -21.56
CA VAL A 45 -18.48 -34.98 -21.18
C VAL A 45 -19.06 -35.20 -19.78
N LEU A 46 -19.93 -36.22 -19.71
CA LEU A 46 -20.69 -36.70 -18.56
C LEU A 46 -19.81 -37.37 -17.48
N LEU A 47 -20.21 -37.19 -16.22
CA LEU A 47 -19.67 -37.82 -15.00
C LEU A 47 -19.93 -39.33 -14.92
N LYS A 48 -18.95 -40.11 -14.40
CA LYS A 48 -19.12 -41.39 -13.66
C LYS A 48 -17.97 -41.66 -12.66
N SER A 49 -18.23 -42.60 -11.75
CA SER A 49 -17.87 -42.65 -10.32
C SER A 49 -16.55 -43.31 -9.86
N ARG A 50 -16.18 -43.01 -8.60
CA ARG A 50 -15.20 -43.58 -7.62
C ARG A 50 -14.87 -45.09 -7.67
N SER A 51 -13.59 -45.40 -7.37
CA SER A 51 -13.09 -46.31 -6.29
C SER A 51 -11.53 -46.26 -6.23
N SER A 52 -10.88 -45.92 -5.10
CA SER A 52 -10.31 -46.74 -4.00
C SER A 52 -8.87 -47.25 -4.18
N GLY A 53 -7.96 -46.82 -3.28
CA GLY A 53 -6.88 -47.64 -2.69
C GLY A 53 -5.46 -47.51 -3.26
N GLY A 54 -4.48 -47.23 -2.40
CA GLY A 54 -3.06 -47.51 -2.68
C GLY A 54 -2.04 -46.56 -2.04
N THR A 55 -1.56 -46.92 -0.84
CA THR A 55 -0.41 -46.36 -0.12
C THR A 55 0.93 -46.62 -0.82
N SER A 56 1.83 -45.63 -0.87
CA SER A 56 3.29 -45.87 -0.86
C SER A 56 4.04 -44.65 -0.31
N SER A 57 5.08 -44.95 0.46
CA SER A 57 5.92 -44.06 1.24
C SER A 57 7.28 -43.86 0.57
N GLU A 58 7.76 -42.61 0.51
CA GLU A 58 9.14 -42.26 0.14
C GLU A 58 9.58 -40.93 0.79
N PRO A 59 10.89 -40.63 0.91
CA PRO A 59 11.49 -40.21 2.17
C PRO A 59 11.77 -38.70 2.30
N ALA A 60 12.17 -38.32 3.51
CA ALA A 60 12.36 -36.96 4.01
C ALA A 60 13.46 -36.11 3.33
N LEU A 61 13.11 -34.83 3.15
CA LEU A 61 13.89 -33.59 3.02
C LEU A 61 15.43 -33.63 3.06
N PRO A 62 16.08 -32.86 2.16
CA PRO A 62 17.20 -32.01 2.50
C PRO A 62 16.70 -30.63 2.95
N LYS A 63 17.11 -30.26 4.16
CA LYS A 63 16.88 -28.98 4.83
C LYS A 63 17.20 -27.79 3.92
N ALA A 64 16.25 -26.86 3.81
CA ALA A 64 16.48 -25.52 3.27
C ALA A 64 17.39 -24.72 4.24
N SER A 65 18.69 -24.89 4.10
CA SER A 65 19.70 -24.00 4.67
C SER A 65 19.84 -22.77 3.77
N GLY A 66 19.34 -21.61 4.23
CA GLY A 66 19.55 -20.33 3.53
C GLY A 66 18.46 -19.27 3.67
N LEU A 67 17.68 -19.26 4.76
CA LEU A 67 16.85 -18.10 5.12
C LEU A 67 17.72 -17.05 5.82
N ALA A 68 18.44 -16.24 5.04
CA ALA A 68 19.13 -15.06 5.55
C ALA A 68 19.33 -14.02 4.43
N LEU A 69 18.26 -13.30 4.09
CA LEU A 69 18.34 -11.97 3.50
C LEU A 69 17.20 -11.09 4.03
N ALA A 70 17.01 -11.06 5.35
CA ALA A 70 16.52 -9.82 5.98
C ALA A 70 17.61 -8.79 5.67
N SER A 71 17.41 -7.92 4.68
CA SER A 71 18.47 -7.05 4.18
C SER A 71 18.72 -5.87 5.11
N ASP A 72 19.04 -6.13 6.37
CA ASP A 72 19.88 -5.26 7.19
C ASP A 72 21.31 -5.82 7.15
N PRO A 73 22.22 -5.23 6.35
CA PRO A 73 23.62 -5.66 6.30
C PRO A 73 24.32 -5.64 7.66
N GLY A 74 23.80 -4.90 8.64
CA GLY A 74 24.35 -4.79 10.00
C GLY A 74 23.68 -5.69 11.05
N GLY A 75 22.58 -6.38 10.76
CA GLY A 75 21.85 -7.22 11.71
C GLY A 75 21.29 -6.49 12.94
N SER A 76 21.20 -5.17 12.89
CA SER A 76 20.72 -4.27 13.94
C SER A 76 19.18 -4.19 14.01
N LEU A 77 18.48 -4.46 12.91
CA LEU A 77 17.04 -4.40 12.77
C LEU A 77 16.41 -5.78 12.70
N ASN A 78 15.39 -6.00 13.54
CA ASN A 78 14.57 -7.20 13.52
C ASN A 78 13.30 -6.97 12.70
N PHE A 79 13.34 -7.21 11.38
CA PHE A 79 12.17 -7.05 10.51
C PHE A 79 11.02 -7.99 10.86
N LEU A 80 11.30 -9.17 11.43
CA LEU A 80 10.26 -10.09 11.91
C LEU A 80 9.42 -9.50 13.05
N ALA A 81 9.97 -8.55 13.83
CA ALA A 81 9.20 -7.82 14.85
C ALA A 81 8.19 -6.81 14.25
N MET A 82 8.29 -6.55 12.94
CA MET A 82 7.41 -5.66 12.18
C MET A 82 6.43 -6.42 11.28
N VAL A 83 6.44 -7.75 11.33
CA VAL A 83 5.45 -8.59 10.65
C VAL A 83 4.16 -8.57 11.45
N ASP A 84 3.03 -8.47 10.76
CA ASP A 84 1.66 -8.46 11.33
C ASP A 84 1.46 -7.33 12.35
N ASN A 85 2.02 -6.15 12.05
CA ASN A 85 1.89 -4.94 12.85
C ASN A 85 0.81 -3.98 12.34
N LEU A 86 0.22 -4.23 11.16
CA LEU A 86 -0.93 -3.48 10.66
C LEU A 86 -2.24 -4.20 11.02
N GLN A 87 -3.24 -3.38 11.34
CA GLN A 87 -4.64 -3.76 11.47
C GLN A 87 -5.46 -2.93 10.47
N GLY A 88 -6.75 -3.28 10.34
CA GLY A 88 -7.69 -2.57 9.47
C GLY A 88 -7.94 -3.29 8.15
N ASP A 89 -8.50 -2.54 7.21
CA ASP A 89 -8.94 -3.02 5.89
C ASP A 89 -8.81 -1.88 4.86
N SER A 90 -8.99 -2.17 3.58
CA SER A 90 -8.88 -1.15 2.52
C SER A 90 -9.97 -0.10 2.59
N GLY A 91 -11.16 -0.43 3.10
CA GLY A 91 -12.30 0.50 3.17
C GLY A 91 -12.12 1.60 4.21
N ARG A 92 -11.56 1.25 5.36
CA ARG A 92 -11.36 2.16 6.51
C ARG A 92 -9.90 2.56 6.74
N GLY A 93 -8.98 2.02 5.96
CA GLY A 93 -7.55 2.28 6.05
C GLY A 93 -6.80 1.34 7.00
N TYR A 94 -5.53 1.15 6.70
CA TYR A 94 -4.62 0.31 7.49
C TYR A 94 -3.88 1.16 8.51
N TYR A 95 -3.86 0.71 9.76
CA TYR A 95 -3.28 1.45 10.85
C TYR A 95 -2.40 0.57 11.72
N PHE A 96 -1.48 1.18 12.46
CA PHE A 96 -0.66 0.51 13.45
C PHE A 96 -0.63 1.29 14.76
N GLU A 97 -0.23 0.61 15.83
CA GLU A 97 -0.19 1.18 17.18
C GLU A 97 1.10 1.97 17.40
N LEU A 98 0.98 3.19 17.93
CA LEU A 98 2.07 4.01 18.43
C LEU A 98 1.83 4.39 19.89
N LEU A 99 2.91 4.57 20.64
CA LEU A 99 2.89 5.12 21.99
C LEU A 99 3.52 6.51 21.99
N LEU A 100 2.75 7.53 22.35
CA LEU A 100 3.14 8.94 22.30
C LEU A 100 3.30 9.53 23.69
N GLY A 101 4.33 10.34 23.88
CA GLY A 101 4.55 11.11 25.09
C GLY A 101 5.06 10.33 26.30
N THR A 102 5.06 11.04 27.43
CA THR A 102 5.55 10.54 28.73
C THR A 102 4.61 10.98 29.86
N PRO A 103 3.84 10.07 30.50
CA PRO A 103 3.77 8.63 30.23
C PRO A 103 3.18 8.31 28.84
N PRO A 104 3.45 7.11 28.29
CA PRO A 104 3.04 6.78 26.94
C PRO A 104 1.52 6.67 26.80
N GLN A 105 0.98 7.34 25.79
CA GLN A 105 -0.42 7.34 25.38
C GLN A 105 -0.56 6.53 24.10
N LYS A 106 -1.40 5.50 24.14
CA LYS A 106 -1.53 4.52 23.06
C LYS A 106 -2.58 4.96 22.05
N LEU A 107 -2.19 5.06 20.77
CA LEU A 107 -3.10 5.43 19.69
C LEU A 107 -2.86 4.55 18.45
N ASN A 108 -3.94 4.31 17.71
CA ASN A 108 -3.91 3.67 16.40
C ASN A 108 -3.79 4.75 15.33
N ILE A 109 -2.82 4.61 14.42
CA ILE A 109 -2.46 5.64 13.46
C ILE A 109 -2.56 5.08 12.03
N LEU A 110 -3.41 5.71 11.21
CA LEU A 110 -3.56 5.42 9.79
C LEU A 110 -2.21 5.59 9.08
N VAL A 111 -1.81 4.64 8.26
CA VAL A 111 -0.59 4.73 7.45
C VAL A 111 -0.95 5.30 6.07
N ASP A 112 -0.39 6.47 5.75
CA ASP A 112 -0.75 7.24 4.56
C ASP A 112 0.48 7.64 3.75
N THR A 113 0.68 7.01 2.59
CA THR A 113 1.74 7.38 1.64
C THR A 113 1.37 8.53 0.71
N GLY A 114 0.15 9.07 0.81
CA GLY A 114 -0.37 10.22 0.09
C GLY A 114 -0.19 11.57 0.80
N SER A 115 0.26 11.61 2.05
CA SER A 115 0.56 12.85 2.79
C SER A 115 1.87 12.79 3.58
N SER A 116 2.25 13.87 4.27
CA SER A 116 3.58 14.00 4.92
C SER A 116 3.56 14.53 6.35
N ASN A 117 2.39 14.82 6.90
CA ASN A 117 2.27 15.24 8.30
C ASN A 117 1.96 14.03 9.17
N PHE A 118 2.57 13.96 10.36
CA PHE A 118 2.07 13.13 11.45
C PHE A 118 1.11 13.95 12.29
N ALA A 119 -0.16 13.56 12.35
CA ALA A 119 -1.21 14.28 13.05
C ALA A 119 -2.11 13.33 13.83
N VAL A 120 -2.54 13.73 15.02
CA VAL A 120 -3.39 12.92 15.90
C VAL A 120 -4.51 13.77 16.47
N SER A 121 -5.63 13.15 16.84
CA SER A 121 -6.69 13.82 17.60
C SER A 121 -6.09 14.36 18.89
N GLY A 122 -6.15 15.67 19.07
CA GLY A 122 -5.71 16.40 20.26
C GLY A 122 -6.85 16.75 21.21
N ALA A 123 -8.09 16.52 20.79
CA ALA A 123 -9.31 16.79 21.53
C ALA A 123 -10.26 15.58 21.49
N PRO A 124 -11.23 15.50 22.42
CA PRO A 124 -12.31 14.52 22.36
C PRO A 124 -13.10 14.63 21.05
N ASN A 125 -13.44 13.49 20.45
CA ASN A 125 -14.27 13.39 19.25
C ASN A 125 -15.26 12.24 19.44
N THR A 126 -16.52 12.41 19.01
CA THR A 126 -17.61 11.45 19.20
C THR A 126 -17.38 10.11 18.50
N ASP A 127 -16.62 10.09 17.41
CA ASP A 127 -16.34 8.91 16.61
C ASP A 127 -15.03 8.22 17.01
N LEU A 128 -14.31 8.77 18.00
CA LEU A 128 -13.04 8.24 18.48
C LEU A 128 -13.13 7.66 19.89
N THR A 129 -12.41 6.58 20.13
CA THR A 129 -12.31 5.93 21.45
C THR A 129 -11.31 6.60 22.38
N SER A 130 -10.35 7.34 21.82
CA SER A 130 -9.27 8.01 22.56
C SER A 130 -8.67 9.15 21.73
N TYR A 131 -7.81 9.95 22.35
CA TYR A 131 -7.09 11.06 21.72
C TYR A 131 -5.76 11.30 22.46
N PHE A 132 -4.83 11.99 21.83
CA PHE A 132 -3.58 12.43 22.44
C PHE A 132 -3.82 13.65 23.33
N ASN A 133 -3.59 13.52 24.63
CA ASN A 133 -3.64 14.63 25.57
C ASN A 133 -2.23 15.19 25.79
N ALA A 134 -1.93 16.30 25.13
CA ALA A 134 -0.63 16.97 25.21
C ALA A 134 -0.25 17.41 26.63
N GLU A 135 -1.23 17.84 27.45
CA GLU A 135 -1.00 18.29 28.84
C GLU A 135 -0.55 17.16 29.77
N LYS A 136 -0.89 15.91 29.41
CA LYS A 136 -0.48 14.72 30.17
C LYS A 136 0.93 14.23 29.82
N SER A 137 1.56 14.79 28.78
CA SER A 137 2.90 14.39 28.36
C SER A 137 3.95 15.37 28.88
N SER A 138 4.83 14.93 29.77
CA SER A 138 5.94 15.74 30.28
C SER A 138 7.02 16.02 29.24
N THR A 139 7.01 15.30 28.11
CA THR A 139 7.96 15.46 27.00
C THR A 139 7.38 16.24 25.83
N TYR A 140 6.09 16.55 25.84
CA TYR A 140 5.47 17.36 24.80
C TYR A 140 6.01 18.79 24.83
N LYS A 141 6.38 19.30 23.66
CA LYS A 141 6.76 20.71 23.46
C LYS A 141 5.91 21.28 22.35
N SER A 142 5.01 22.20 22.70
CA SER A 142 4.27 22.97 21.69
C SER A 142 5.23 23.86 20.92
N LEU A 143 5.07 23.92 19.61
CA LEU A 143 5.72 24.94 18.77
C LEU A 143 4.82 26.17 18.57
N ASN A 144 3.58 26.13 19.05
CA ASN A 144 2.57 27.21 18.92
C ASN A 144 2.35 27.64 17.45
N VAL A 145 2.46 26.70 16.52
CA VAL A 145 2.20 26.93 15.10
C VAL A 145 0.94 26.17 14.73
N GLU A 146 -0.09 26.88 14.27
CA GLU A 146 -1.30 26.27 13.74
C GLU A 146 -1.06 25.73 12.32
N VAL A 147 -1.61 24.56 12.06
CA VAL A 147 -1.48 23.84 10.79
C VAL A 147 -2.85 23.42 10.33
N THR A 148 -3.21 23.83 9.12
CA THR A 148 -4.41 23.39 8.42
C THR A 148 -4.01 22.45 7.28
N VAL A 149 -4.66 21.29 7.23
CA VAL A 149 -4.49 20.32 6.14
C VAL A 149 -5.86 19.98 5.56
N LYS A 150 -5.93 19.97 4.23
CA LYS A 150 -7.12 19.59 3.48
C LYS A 150 -6.75 18.42 2.56
N TYR A 151 -7.53 17.36 2.63
CA TYR A 151 -7.41 16.20 1.75
C TYR A 151 -8.44 16.29 0.61
N THR A 152 -8.53 15.24 -0.20
CA THR A 152 -9.63 15.11 -1.17
C THR A 152 -10.96 15.10 -0.43
N GLN A 153 -11.04 14.34 0.67
CA GLN A 153 -12.19 14.32 1.58
C GLN A 153 -11.72 14.67 2.99
N GLY A 154 -12.35 15.70 3.55
CA GLY A 154 -12.10 16.15 4.90
C GLY A 154 -10.89 17.06 5.07
N SER A 155 -10.81 17.63 6.26
CA SER A 155 -9.77 18.56 6.67
C SER A 155 -9.60 18.55 8.18
N TRP A 156 -8.48 19.06 8.64
CA TRP A 156 -8.25 19.30 10.06
C TRP A 156 -7.40 20.54 10.29
N ASN A 157 -7.58 21.13 11.47
CA ASN A 157 -6.74 22.15 12.08
C ASN A 157 -6.11 21.59 13.35
N GLY A 158 -4.82 21.81 13.52
CA GLY A 158 -4.07 21.34 14.68
C GLY A 158 -2.94 22.28 15.06
N ILE A 159 -2.39 22.07 16.27
CA ILE A 159 -1.20 22.78 16.75
C ILE A 159 0.00 21.87 16.59
N LEU A 160 1.04 22.35 15.91
CA LEU A 160 2.31 21.65 15.76
C LEU A 160 3.07 21.67 17.08
N GLY A 161 3.62 20.51 17.42
CA GLY A 161 4.50 20.29 18.55
C GLY A 161 5.53 19.22 18.24
N THR A 162 6.35 18.91 19.23
CA THR A 162 7.20 17.72 19.23
C THR A 162 6.92 16.88 20.46
N ASP A 163 6.98 15.57 20.31
CA ASP A 163 6.96 14.65 21.45
C ASP A 163 7.76 13.39 21.14
N VAL A 164 7.93 12.53 22.15
CA VAL A 164 8.53 11.22 21.99
C VAL A 164 7.52 10.20 21.48
N VAL A 165 7.97 9.32 20.60
CA VAL A 165 7.23 8.16 20.10
C VAL A 165 7.99 6.88 20.38
N ARG A 166 7.25 5.82 20.70
CA ARG A 166 7.73 4.42 20.74
C ARG A 166 6.81 3.57 19.89
N MET A 167 7.39 2.55 19.25
CA MET A 167 6.67 1.61 18.40
C MET A 167 6.63 0.24 19.08
N PRO A 168 5.48 -0.22 19.60
CA PRO A 168 5.36 -1.54 20.23
C PRO A 168 5.79 -2.67 19.31
N LYS A 169 5.44 -2.56 18.01
CA LYS A 169 5.84 -3.46 16.93
C LYS A 169 6.50 -2.68 15.80
N GLY A 170 7.76 -2.32 15.99
CA GLY A 170 8.52 -1.48 15.07
C GLY A 170 9.99 -1.44 15.43
N ILE A 171 10.64 -0.31 15.14
CA ILE A 171 12.04 -0.11 15.51
C ILE A 171 12.10 0.15 17.02
N ASN A 172 12.96 -0.61 17.71
CA ASN A 172 13.14 -0.46 19.15
C ASN A 172 13.86 0.84 19.48
N GLY A 173 13.25 1.68 20.31
CA GLY A 173 13.81 2.94 20.74
C GLY A 173 12.75 3.94 21.17
N THR A 174 13.21 5.14 21.50
CA THR A 174 12.37 6.31 21.75
C THR A 174 12.89 7.43 20.85
N TYR A 175 12.01 8.01 20.04
CA TYR A 175 12.38 8.99 19.02
C TYR A 175 11.57 10.26 19.20
N ILE A 176 12.16 11.42 18.93
CA ILE A 176 11.45 12.70 18.94
C ILE A 176 10.87 12.94 17.55
N ILE A 177 9.58 13.24 17.45
CA ILE A 177 8.91 13.48 16.16
C ILE A 177 8.16 14.82 16.18
N ASN A 178 7.95 15.40 15.01
CA ASN A 178 6.95 16.45 14.84
C ASN A 178 5.55 15.81 14.86
N ILE A 179 4.63 16.41 15.61
CA ILE A 179 3.25 15.96 15.74
C ILE A 179 2.30 17.15 15.68
N ALA A 180 1.24 17.05 14.87
CA ALA A 180 0.14 18.00 14.89
C ALA A 180 -0.99 17.47 15.80
N SER A 181 -1.31 18.21 16.85
CA SER A 181 -2.41 17.94 17.76
C SER A 181 -3.70 18.56 17.22
N ILE A 182 -4.57 17.76 16.61
CA ILE A 182 -5.79 18.18 15.94
C ILE A 182 -6.84 18.62 16.97
N PHE A 183 -7.26 19.87 16.93
CA PHE A 183 -8.33 20.39 17.78
C PHE A 183 -9.65 20.59 17.04
N GLN A 184 -9.63 20.59 15.70
CA GLN A 184 -10.81 20.70 14.86
C GLN A 184 -10.65 19.86 13.60
N SER A 185 -11.72 19.19 13.18
CA SER A 185 -11.74 18.41 11.94
C SER A 185 -13.12 18.40 11.31
N GLU A 186 -13.16 18.29 10.00
CA GLU A 186 -14.39 18.12 9.21
C GLU A 186 -14.21 16.90 8.30
N ASN A 187 -15.12 15.93 8.34
CA ASN A 187 -15.12 14.72 7.50
C ASN A 187 -13.78 13.96 7.44
N PHE A 188 -12.97 14.05 8.51
CA PHE A 188 -11.68 13.37 8.62
C PHE A 188 -11.80 12.12 9.48
N PHE A 189 -12.32 12.27 10.71
CA PHE A 189 -12.67 11.14 11.56
C PHE A 189 -14.10 10.69 11.22
N LEU A 190 -14.20 9.61 10.44
CA LEU A 190 -15.47 9.01 10.03
C LEU A 190 -15.97 7.98 11.04
N LYS A 191 -17.28 7.78 11.10
CA LYS A 191 -17.88 6.79 11.99
C LYS A 191 -17.36 5.38 11.72
N GLY A 192 -16.94 4.68 12.78
CA GLY A 192 -16.53 3.28 12.72
C GLY A 192 -15.06 3.03 12.33
N ILE A 193 -14.28 4.09 12.12
CA ILE A 193 -12.82 3.99 12.05
C ILE A 193 -12.25 3.53 13.40
N GLN A 194 -11.05 2.96 13.37
CA GLN A 194 -10.38 2.42 14.56
C GLN A 194 -9.06 3.13 14.87
N TRP A 195 -8.74 4.20 14.12
CA TRP A 195 -7.54 5.02 14.25
C TRP A 195 -7.90 6.45 14.70
N GLN A 196 -6.96 7.09 15.40
CA GLN A 196 -7.09 8.40 16.04
C GLN A 196 -6.12 9.43 15.45
N GLY A 197 -5.45 9.09 14.36
CA GLY A 197 -4.48 9.94 13.71
C GLY A 197 -4.02 9.37 12.38
N ILE A 198 -3.18 10.12 11.70
CA ILE A 198 -2.62 9.82 10.39
C ILE A 198 -1.11 10.01 10.40
N LEU A 199 -0.40 9.07 9.78
CA LEU A 199 1.02 9.08 9.59
C LEU A 199 1.33 9.27 8.10
N GLY A 200 1.60 10.52 7.72
CA GLY A 200 2.10 10.85 6.39
C GLY A 200 3.52 10.33 6.17
N LEU A 201 3.69 9.42 5.21
CA LEU A 201 4.97 8.80 4.83
C LEU A 201 5.54 9.33 3.49
N ALA A 202 4.86 10.26 2.82
CA ALA A 202 5.37 10.93 1.63
C ALA A 202 6.52 11.90 1.97
N TYR A 203 6.97 12.67 0.99
CA TYR A 203 8.13 13.55 1.14
C TYR A 203 7.77 14.92 1.73
N SER A 204 8.72 15.54 2.44
CA SER A 204 8.54 16.84 3.10
C SER A 204 7.99 17.95 2.18
N THR A 205 8.15 17.86 0.86
CA THR A 205 7.50 18.77 -0.11
C THR A 205 5.99 18.93 0.10
N LEU A 206 5.28 17.91 0.61
CA LEU A 206 3.84 18.01 0.93
C LEU A 206 3.54 18.42 2.37
N ALA A 207 4.56 18.48 3.24
CA ALA A 207 4.38 18.80 4.64
C ALA A 207 3.83 20.21 4.83
N LYS A 208 2.92 20.34 5.80
CA LYS A 208 2.35 21.62 6.24
C LYS A 208 2.92 22.06 7.59
N PRO A 209 3.10 23.38 7.81
CA PRO A 209 2.75 24.47 6.88
C PRO A 209 3.75 24.63 5.73
N SER A 210 4.94 24.05 5.84
CA SER A 210 5.95 24.03 4.77
C SER A 210 6.85 22.81 4.86
N SER A 211 7.70 22.61 3.85
CA SER A 211 8.68 21.53 3.79
C SER A 211 9.79 21.60 4.84
N SER A 212 9.82 22.66 5.67
CA SER A 212 10.69 22.76 6.83
C SER A 212 10.28 21.83 7.98
N VAL A 213 9.04 21.33 7.99
CA VAL A 213 8.59 20.35 8.98
C VAL A 213 9.16 18.99 8.60
N GLU A 214 10.10 18.51 9.40
CA GLU A 214 10.69 17.18 9.21
C GLU A 214 9.61 16.10 9.34
N THR A 215 9.54 15.19 8.36
CA THR A 215 8.56 14.11 8.35
C THR A 215 8.88 13.09 9.44
N PHE A 216 7.88 12.30 9.83
CA PHE A 216 8.09 11.21 10.79
C PHE A 216 9.18 10.26 10.31
N PHE A 217 9.12 9.81 9.05
CA PHE A 217 10.07 8.82 8.56
C PHE A 217 11.50 9.38 8.45
N ASP A 218 11.66 10.65 8.06
CA ASP A 218 12.98 11.32 8.09
C ASP A 218 13.52 11.39 9.52
N SER A 219 12.69 11.73 10.50
CA SER A 219 13.06 11.78 11.92
C SER A 219 13.56 10.41 12.40
N ILE A 220 12.86 9.33 12.03
CA ILE A 220 13.23 7.96 12.38
C ILE A 220 14.54 7.54 11.70
N VAL A 221 14.70 7.77 10.40
CA VAL A 221 15.94 7.49 9.67
C VAL A 221 17.12 8.21 10.31
N ASN A 222 16.95 9.49 10.63
CA ASN A 222 18.01 10.33 11.18
C ASN A 222 18.41 9.95 12.61
N GLN A 223 17.45 9.57 13.46
CA GLN A 223 17.70 9.25 14.86
C GLN A 223 18.06 7.78 15.08
N ALA A 224 17.35 6.86 14.42
CA ALA A 224 17.57 5.42 14.55
C ALA A 224 18.72 4.90 13.67
N LYS A 225 19.21 5.72 12.72
CA LYS A 225 20.26 5.36 11.76
C LYS A 225 19.90 4.13 10.91
N ILE A 226 18.61 3.98 10.61
CA ILE A 226 18.12 2.90 9.74
C ILE A 226 18.27 3.26 8.25
N PRO A 227 18.30 2.27 7.34
CA PRO A 227 18.19 2.55 5.91
C PRO A 227 16.93 3.36 5.59
N ASN A 228 17.04 4.30 4.65
CA ASN A 228 15.93 5.17 4.25
C ASN A 228 14.99 4.46 3.26
N VAL A 229 14.37 3.38 3.71
CA VAL A 229 13.46 2.51 2.95
C VAL A 229 12.38 1.99 3.89
N PHE A 230 11.15 1.89 3.43
CA PHE A 230 10.13 1.08 4.08
C PHE A 230 9.37 0.25 3.05
N SER A 231 8.72 -0.82 3.49
CA SER A 231 7.86 -1.65 2.65
C SER A 231 6.55 -1.97 3.36
N MET A 232 5.50 -2.13 2.56
CA MET A 232 4.14 -2.36 3.05
C MET A 232 3.52 -3.59 2.40
N GLN A 233 2.92 -4.44 3.23
CA GLN A 233 2.05 -5.53 2.83
C GLN A 233 0.65 -5.24 3.39
N MET A 234 -0.33 -5.12 2.51
CA MET A 234 -1.74 -4.92 2.86
C MET A 234 -2.51 -6.19 2.47
N CYS A 235 -3.13 -6.85 3.45
CA CYS A 235 -3.65 -8.21 3.30
C CYS A 235 -5.15 -8.31 3.01
N GLY A 236 -5.89 -7.20 3.12
CA GLY A 236 -7.34 -7.19 2.97
C GLY A 236 -8.08 -7.99 4.06
N PRO A 237 -9.43 -7.93 4.09
CA PRO A 237 -10.23 -8.60 5.11
C PRO A 237 -10.34 -10.13 4.92
N SER A 238 -9.78 -10.68 3.83
CA SER A 238 -9.99 -12.08 3.43
C SER A 238 -9.04 -13.10 4.08
N LEU A 239 -8.15 -12.70 5.00
CA LEU A 239 -7.31 -13.64 5.75
C LEU A 239 -7.83 -13.80 7.18
N PRO A 240 -8.44 -14.96 7.53
CA PRO A 240 -8.72 -15.27 8.92
C PRO A 240 -7.40 -15.43 9.69
N VAL A 241 -7.34 -14.83 10.88
CA VAL A 241 -6.22 -14.97 11.81
C VAL A 241 -6.70 -15.80 13.00
N SER A 242 -5.79 -16.60 13.54
CA SER A 242 -5.94 -17.20 14.86
C SER A 242 -5.98 -16.09 15.92
N GLY A 243 -7.16 -15.62 16.35
CA GLY A 243 -7.32 -14.63 17.43
C GLY A 243 -8.44 -13.62 17.23
N THR A 244 -8.48 -12.58 18.08
CA THR A 244 -9.38 -11.42 17.95
C THR A 244 -8.75 -10.34 17.09
N GLY A 245 -9.24 -10.14 15.87
CA GLY A 245 -8.81 -9.09 14.94
C GLY A 245 -8.59 -9.60 13.51
N THR A 246 -8.56 -8.69 12.54
CA THR A 246 -8.08 -8.96 11.18
C THR A 246 -6.60 -8.56 11.11
N ASN A 247 -5.73 -9.45 10.65
CA ASN A 247 -4.34 -9.09 10.35
C ASN A 247 -4.38 -8.26 9.07
N GLY A 248 -4.21 -6.94 9.23
CA GLY A 248 -4.20 -5.99 8.12
C GLY A 248 -2.94 -6.12 7.27
N GLY A 249 -1.86 -6.68 7.83
CA GLY A 249 -0.59 -6.92 7.15
C GLY A 249 0.59 -6.32 7.91
N SER A 250 1.59 -5.84 7.18
CA SER A 250 2.88 -5.43 7.77
C SER A 250 3.40 -4.11 7.18
N LEU A 251 3.94 -3.25 8.04
CA LEU A 251 4.76 -2.08 7.71
C LEU A 251 6.17 -2.33 8.24
N VAL A 252 7.12 -2.57 7.34
CA VAL A 252 8.53 -2.81 7.66
C VAL A 252 9.31 -1.53 7.44
N LEU A 253 9.88 -0.96 8.50
CA LEU A 253 10.71 0.23 8.45
C LEU A 253 12.19 -0.17 8.38
N GLY A 254 12.94 0.43 7.46
CA GLY A 254 14.37 0.19 7.27
C GLY A 254 14.71 -0.91 6.26
N GLY A 255 13.72 -1.53 5.60
CA GLY A 255 14.03 -2.59 4.64
C GLY A 255 12.82 -3.32 4.06
N ILE A 256 13.10 -4.53 3.60
CA ILE A 256 12.15 -5.43 2.94
C ILE A 256 12.29 -6.81 3.60
N GLU A 257 11.16 -7.38 4.02
CA GLU A 257 11.12 -8.69 4.66
C GLU A 257 10.74 -9.78 3.63
N PRO A 258 11.66 -10.70 3.28
CA PRO A 258 11.44 -11.70 2.22
C PRO A 258 10.25 -12.61 2.41
N SER A 259 9.84 -12.88 3.66
CA SER A 259 8.68 -13.72 3.94
C SER A 259 7.35 -13.09 3.49
N LEU A 260 7.31 -11.78 3.25
CA LEU A 260 6.08 -11.05 2.89
C LEU A 260 5.78 -11.04 1.38
N TYR A 261 6.70 -11.54 0.53
CA TYR A 261 6.51 -11.60 -0.92
C TYR A 261 6.99 -12.93 -1.53
N LYS A 262 6.58 -13.17 -2.77
CA LYS A 262 7.04 -14.31 -3.59
C LYS A 262 7.46 -13.80 -4.97
N GLY A 263 8.43 -14.48 -5.57
CA GLY A 263 8.96 -14.09 -6.88
C GLY A 263 9.97 -12.93 -6.79
N LYS A 264 10.11 -12.20 -7.89
CA LYS A 264 11.06 -11.08 -8.01
C LYS A 264 10.38 -9.75 -7.69
N ILE A 265 11.11 -8.85 -7.05
CA ILE A 265 10.71 -7.45 -6.90
C ILE A 265 11.09 -6.70 -8.19
N TRP A 266 10.13 -5.95 -8.73
CA TRP A 266 10.33 -5.01 -9.83
C TRP A 266 10.27 -3.59 -9.29
N TYR A 267 11.11 -2.70 -9.80
CA TYR A 267 11.22 -1.33 -9.32
C TYR A 267 10.86 -0.36 -10.44
N THR A 268 9.99 0.59 -10.12
CA THR A 268 9.73 1.75 -10.98
C THR A 268 10.38 3.00 -10.36
N PRO A 269 11.00 3.88 -11.16
CA PRO A 269 11.57 5.13 -10.64
C PRO A 269 10.50 6.04 -10.03
N ILE A 270 10.87 6.73 -8.94
CA ILE A 270 10.09 7.86 -8.41
C ILE A 270 10.39 9.07 -9.29
N LYS A 271 9.37 9.63 -9.94
CA LYS A 271 9.50 10.73 -10.91
C LYS A 271 9.82 12.06 -10.24
N LYS A 272 9.27 12.29 -9.05
CA LYS A 272 9.47 13.49 -8.23
C LYS A 272 9.22 13.16 -6.77
N GLU A 273 10.06 13.68 -5.88
CA GLU A 273 10.00 13.46 -4.43
C GLU A 273 9.05 14.47 -3.75
N TRP A 274 7.75 14.20 -3.86
CA TRP A 274 6.67 14.94 -3.20
C TRP A 274 5.62 13.94 -2.72
N TYR A 275 4.80 13.44 -3.64
CA TYR A 275 4.17 12.12 -3.55
C TYR A 275 5.16 11.02 -3.94
N TYR A 276 4.78 9.75 -3.73
CA TYR A 276 5.38 8.63 -4.45
C TYR A 276 4.87 8.60 -5.90
N GLN A 277 5.30 9.59 -6.69
CA GLN A 277 4.88 9.73 -8.08
C GLN A 277 5.62 8.74 -8.98
N VAL A 278 4.87 7.97 -9.74
CA VAL A 278 5.37 6.97 -10.70
C VAL A 278 4.95 7.34 -12.13
N GLU A 279 5.38 6.55 -13.11
CA GLU A 279 5.00 6.73 -14.51
C GLU A 279 4.30 5.49 -15.06
N ILE A 280 3.04 5.66 -15.45
CA ILE A 280 2.23 4.63 -16.09
C ILE A 280 2.37 4.74 -17.61
N LEU A 281 2.70 3.63 -18.27
CA LEU A 281 2.94 3.60 -19.71
C LEU A 281 1.78 3.03 -20.50
N LYS A 282 1.03 2.09 -19.91
CA LYS A 282 -0.05 1.36 -20.58
C LYS A 282 -1.02 0.77 -19.56
N PHE A 283 -2.30 0.72 -19.93
CA PHE A 283 -3.31 -0.10 -19.29
C PHE A 283 -3.79 -1.22 -20.21
N GLU A 284 -4.03 -2.40 -19.65
CA GLU A 284 -4.73 -3.49 -20.33
C GLU A 284 -5.92 -3.97 -19.49
N VAL A 285 -7.06 -4.19 -20.13
CA VAL A 285 -8.26 -4.80 -19.53
C VAL A 285 -8.59 -6.07 -20.29
N GLY A 286 -8.65 -7.21 -19.62
CA GLY A 286 -8.90 -8.50 -20.27
C GLY A 286 -7.81 -8.87 -21.30
N GLY A 287 -6.60 -8.32 -21.16
CA GLY A 287 -5.51 -8.48 -22.12
C GLY A 287 -5.56 -7.52 -23.33
N GLN A 288 -6.58 -6.67 -23.43
CA GLN A 288 -6.70 -5.66 -24.49
C GLN A 288 -6.14 -4.32 -24.03
N ASN A 289 -5.30 -3.70 -24.86
CA ASN A 289 -4.76 -2.36 -24.62
C ASN A 289 -5.87 -1.30 -24.77
N LEU A 290 -5.92 -0.32 -23.86
CA LEU A 290 -6.87 0.80 -23.95
C LEU A 290 -6.55 1.77 -25.09
N ASN A 291 -5.33 1.76 -25.63
CA ASN A 291 -4.90 2.60 -26.77
C ASN A 291 -5.09 4.12 -26.56
N LEU A 292 -4.95 4.60 -25.31
CA LEU A 292 -4.90 6.03 -25.00
C LEU A 292 -3.45 6.56 -25.06
N ASP A 293 -3.26 7.88 -25.19
CA ASP A 293 -1.93 8.45 -25.02
C ASP A 293 -1.47 8.20 -23.58
N CYS A 294 -0.25 7.69 -23.39
CA CYS A 294 0.29 7.45 -22.06
C CYS A 294 0.29 8.70 -21.16
N LYS A 295 0.30 9.90 -21.71
CA LYS A 295 0.15 11.15 -20.96
C LYS A 295 -1.18 11.23 -20.20
N GLU A 296 -2.24 10.65 -20.76
CA GLU A 296 -3.57 10.62 -20.13
C GLU A 296 -3.55 9.85 -18.81
N TYR A 297 -2.78 8.76 -18.72
CA TYR A 297 -2.63 7.97 -17.49
C TYR A 297 -1.91 8.72 -16.37
N ASN A 298 -1.18 9.78 -16.70
CA ASN A 298 -0.32 10.51 -15.77
C ASN A 298 -0.77 11.96 -15.58
N SER A 299 -2.00 12.33 -15.97
CA SER A 299 -2.51 13.70 -15.89
C SER A 299 -3.31 13.94 -14.61
N ASP A 300 -2.92 14.83 -13.70
CA ASP A 300 -1.66 15.61 -13.63
C ASP A 300 -0.49 14.80 -13.01
N LYS A 301 -0.78 13.67 -12.38
CA LYS A 301 0.18 12.74 -11.76
C LYS A 301 -0.41 11.35 -11.58
N ALA A 302 0.44 10.33 -11.55
CA ALA A 302 0.13 9.00 -11.04
C ALA A 302 0.93 8.76 -9.75
N ILE A 303 0.25 8.42 -8.66
CA ILE A 303 0.86 8.26 -7.33
C ILE A 303 0.52 6.91 -6.74
N VAL A 304 1.30 6.47 -5.75
CA VAL A 304 0.90 5.35 -4.90
C VAL A 304 0.59 5.80 -3.49
N ASP A 305 -0.65 5.57 -3.09
CA ASP A 305 -1.28 6.17 -1.92
C ASP A 305 -2.04 5.10 -1.11
N SER A 306 -1.49 4.73 0.06
CA SER A 306 -2.14 3.80 1.00
C SER A 306 -3.31 4.42 1.77
N GLY A 307 -3.43 5.75 1.78
CA GLY A 307 -4.53 6.47 2.43
C GLY A 307 -5.78 6.58 1.56
N THR A 308 -5.68 6.24 0.27
CA THR A 308 -6.82 6.21 -0.65
C THR A 308 -7.32 4.77 -0.84
N THR A 309 -8.60 4.54 -0.58
CA THR A 309 -9.27 3.23 -0.69
C THR A 309 -9.36 2.72 -2.13
N LEU A 310 -9.63 3.62 -3.08
CA LEU A 310 -10.05 3.29 -4.44
C LEU A 310 -8.93 3.48 -5.49
N LEU A 311 -9.00 2.75 -6.60
CA LEU A 311 -8.19 3.05 -7.79
C LEU A 311 -8.79 4.27 -8.51
N ARG A 312 -8.23 5.45 -8.24
CA ARG A 312 -8.70 6.70 -8.84
C ARG A 312 -8.03 6.92 -10.19
N LEU A 313 -8.84 7.10 -11.23
CA LEU A 313 -8.36 7.31 -12.60
C LEU A 313 -8.85 8.66 -13.14
N PRO A 314 -8.06 9.33 -14.01
CA PRO A 314 -8.54 10.48 -14.77
C PRO A 314 -9.80 10.11 -15.56
N GLU A 315 -10.75 11.05 -15.70
CA GLU A 315 -12.10 10.79 -16.25
C GLU A 315 -12.10 10.05 -17.60
N ASN A 316 -11.23 10.44 -18.52
CA ASN A 316 -11.02 9.78 -19.81
C ASN A 316 -10.51 8.34 -19.66
N VAL A 317 -9.54 8.12 -18.76
CA VAL A 317 -8.99 6.79 -18.48
C VAL A 317 -10.02 5.91 -17.76
N PHE A 318 -10.75 6.48 -16.79
CA PHE A 318 -11.85 5.82 -16.09
C PHE A 318 -12.91 5.33 -17.09
N SER A 319 -13.38 6.22 -17.96
CA SER A 319 -14.39 5.90 -18.97
C SER A 319 -13.90 4.80 -19.93
N ALA A 320 -12.64 4.86 -20.37
CA ALA A 320 -12.05 3.83 -21.22
C ALA A 320 -11.93 2.46 -20.50
N VAL A 321 -11.54 2.46 -19.22
CA VAL A 321 -11.48 1.24 -18.41
C VAL A 321 -12.87 0.65 -18.21
N VAL A 322 -13.86 1.44 -17.83
CA VAL A 322 -15.26 0.98 -17.66
C VAL A 322 -15.82 0.43 -18.97
N GLY A 323 -15.60 1.12 -20.09
CA GLY A 323 -15.99 0.65 -21.41
C GLY A 323 -15.34 -0.69 -21.77
N ALA A 324 -14.03 -0.83 -21.54
CA ALA A 324 -13.31 -2.07 -21.78
C ALA A 324 -13.76 -3.21 -20.85
N ILE A 325 -14.07 -2.94 -19.58
CA ILE A 325 -14.61 -3.94 -18.66
C ILE A 325 -15.99 -4.39 -19.14
N THR A 326 -16.87 -3.45 -19.50
CA THR A 326 -18.22 -3.76 -19.99
C THR A 326 -18.18 -4.63 -21.24
N GLN A 327 -17.22 -4.37 -22.15
CA GLN A 327 -17.06 -5.16 -23.38
C GLN A 327 -16.45 -6.55 -23.16
N THR A 328 -15.57 -6.70 -22.16
CA THR A 328 -14.82 -7.95 -21.92
C THR A 328 -15.41 -8.82 -20.81
N SER A 329 -16.32 -8.27 -20.00
CA SER A 329 -17.05 -8.99 -18.97
C SER A 329 -18.01 -10.02 -19.57
N LEU A 330 -18.28 -11.09 -18.83
CA LEU A 330 -19.32 -12.07 -19.17
C LEU A 330 -20.72 -11.63 -18.67
N ILE A 331 -20.81 -10.50 -17.97
CA ILE A 331 -22.07 -9.91 -17.51
C ILE A 331 -22.71 -9.13 -18.66
N GLN A 332 -23.98 -9.41 -18.95
CA GLN A 332 -24.69 -8.85 -20.11
C GLN A 332 -24.99 -7.36 -19.94
N GLU A 333 -25.41 -6.94 -18.74
CA GLU A 333 -25.75 -5.54 -18.46
C GLU A 333 -25.30 -5.15 -17.06
N PHE A 334 -24.72 -3.95 -16.97
CA PHE A 334 -24.41 -3.28 -15.71
C PHE A 334 -25.35 -2.10 -15.53
N THR A 335 -25.89 -1.93 -14.32
CA THR A 335 -26.63 -0.69 -14.02
C THR A 335 -25.66 0.49 -13.98
N SER A 336 -26.10 1.68 -14.35
CA SER A 336 -25.26 2.89 -14.24
C SER A 336 -24.82 3.15 -12.79
N GLY A 337 -25.67 2.77 -11.82
CA GLY A 337 -25.39 2.86 -10.39
C GLY A 337 -24.25 1.95 -9.90
N PHE A 338 -23.94 0.87 -10.63
CA PHE A 338 -22.81 0.00 -10.30
C PHE A 338 -21.49 0.75 -10.46
N TRP A 339 -21.29 1.40 -11.61
CA TRP A 339 -20.04 2.11 -11.92
C TRP A 339 -19.85 3.37 -11.08
N SER A 340 -20.92 4.11 -10.79
CA SER A 340 -20.86 5.25 -9.87
C SER A 340 -20.82 4.82 -8.40
N GLY A 341 -21.05 3.55 -8.12
CA GLY A 341 -21.07 3.01 -6.78
C GLY A 341 -22.34 3.24 -5.98
N THR A 342 -23.36 3.85 -6.57
CA THR A 342 -24.62 4.07 -5.86
C THR A 342 -25.44 2.78 -5.71
N GLN A 343 -25.06 1.69 -6.39
CA GLN A 343 -25.69 0.39 -6.31
C GLN A 343 -24.67 -0.72 -6.15
N LEU A 344 -25.01 -1.68 -5.29
CA LEU A 344 -24.25 -2.90 -5.10
C LEU A 344 -24.76 -3.98 -6.05
N ALA A 345 -23.85 -4.81 -6.56
CA ALA A 345 -24.23 -6.07 -7.19
C ALA A 345 -24.01 -7.19 -6.17
N CYS A 346 -25.03 -8.00 -5.90
CA CYS A 346 -24.96 -9.09 -4.93
C CYS A 346 -24.97 -10.47 -5.60
N TRP A 347 -24.14 -11.39 -5.12
CA TRP A 347 -24.16 -12.81 -5.50
C TRP A 347 -24.43 -13.71 -4.29
N ASP A 348 -24.96 -14.90 -4.55
CA ASP A 348 -25.09 -15.91 -3.48
C ASP A 348 -23.70 -16.35 -2.99
N LYS A 349 -23.58 -16.68 -1.69
CA LYS A 349 -22.28 -17.08 -1.09
C LYS A 349 -21.62 -18.30 -1.74
N SER A 350 -22.39 -19.13 -2.44
CA SER A 350 -21.90 -20.29 -3.18
C SER A 350 -21.36 -19.93 -4.57
N GLU A 351 -21.66 -18.74 -5.07
CA GLU A 351 -21.26 -18.28 -6.39
C GLU A 351 -19.92 -17.55 -6.33
N ASN A 352 -19.17 -17.67 -7.43
CA ASN A 352 -17.88 -17.02 -7.59
C ASN A 352 -17.95 -16.10 -8.81
N PRO A 353 -18.26 -14.81 -8.62
CA PRO A 353 -18.39 -13.89 -9.74
C PRO A 353 -17.04 -13.46 -10.32
N TRP A 354 -15.92 -13.80 -9.70
CA TRP A 354 -14.59 -13.31 -10.12
C TRP A 354 -14.21 -13.75 -11.53
N THR A 355 -14.74 -14.87 -12.02
CA THR A 355 -14.50 -15.33 -13.40
C THR A 355 -15.27 -14.54 -14.45
N LEU A 356 -16.28 -13.77 -14.02
CA LEU A 356 -17.10 -12.94 -14.92
C LEU A 356 -16.42 -11.63 -15.29
N PHE A 357 -15.44 -11.20 -14.48
CA PHE A 357 -14.75 -9.93 -14.63
C PHE A 357 -13.33 -10.09 -15.20
N PRO A 358 -12.86 -9.12 -16.01
CA PRO A 358 -11.53 -9.16 -16.57
C PRO A 358 -10.44 -8.81 -15.54
N LYS A 359 -9.21 -9.24 -15.83
CA LYS A 359 -8.02 -8.73 -15.13
C LYS A 359 -7.66 -7.34 -15.66
N ILE A 360 -7.10 -6.50 -14.80
CA ILE A 360 -6.56 -5.18 -15.17
C ILE A 360 -5.05 -5.20 -15.00
N SER A 361 -4.29 -4.81 -16.02
CA SER A 361 -2.84 -4.69 -15.93
C SER A 361 -2.38 -3.25 -16.14
N ILE A 362 -1.51 -2.78 -15.25
CA ILE A 362 -0.90 -1.44 -15.30
C ILE A 362 0.58 -1.63 -15.58
N TYR A 363 1.08 -1.03 -16.64
CA TYR A 363 2.49 -1.09 -17.03
C TYR A 363 3.20 0.13 -16.48
N LEU A 364 4.29 -0.12 -15.77
CA LEU A 364 5.14 0.88 -15.15
C LEU A 364 6.51 0.88 -15.83
N ARG A 365 7.14 2.05 -15.91
CA ARG A 365 8.51 2.16 -16.39
C ARG A 365 9.46 1.41 -15.45
N ASP A 366 10.37 0.61 -15.99
CA ASP A 366 11.43 -0.04 -15.21
C ASP A 366 12.56 0.95 -14.89
N VAL A 367 13.46 0.60 -13.96
CA VAL A 367 14.70 1.36 -13.73
C VAL A 367 15.57 1.44 -14.98
N ASN A 368 15.53 0.42 -15.83
CA ASN A 368 15.99 0.53 -17.20
C ASN A 368 14.93 1.26 -18.03
N SER A 369 15.25 2.48 -18.46
CA SER A 369 14.30 3.36 -19.17
C SER A 369 13.74 2.78 -20.47
N SER A 370 14.41 1.80 -21.08
CA SER A 370 13.97 1.09 -22.29
C SER A 370 13.08 -0.11 -22.01
N GLN A 371 12.82 -0.41 -20.74
CA GLN A 371 12.00 -1.54 -20.31
C GLN A 371 10.79 -1.09 -19.50
N SER A 372 9.82 -1.98 -19.39
CA SER A 372 8.66 -1.84 -18.53
C SER A 372 8.32 -3.20 -17.94
N PHE A 373 7.62 -3.17 -16.81
CA PHE A 373 6.99 -4.34 -16.24
C PHE A 373 5.52 -4.02 -16.00
N ARG A 374 4.70 -5.05 -15.78
CA ARG A 374 3.28 -4.87 -15.46
C ARG A 374 2.95 -5.43 -14.10
N ILE A 375 2.02 -4.76 -13.46
CA ILE A 375 1.29 -5.27 -12.31
C ILE A 375 -0.11 -5.65 -12.78
N THR A 376 -0.59 -6.83 -12.39
CA THR A 376 -1.92 -7.31 -12.79
C THR A 376 -2.80 -7.47 -11.55
N ILE A 377 -3.91 -6.76 -11.54
CA ILE A 377 -4.92 -6.76 -10.50
C ILE A 377 -6.05 -7.70 -10.93
N LEU A 378 -6.41 -8.63 -10.04
CA LEU A 378 -7.49 -9.58 -10.26
C LEU A 378 -8.83 -9.00 -9.75
N PRO A 379 -9.98 -9.48 -10.27
CA PRO A 379 -11.31 -9.03 -9.84
C PRO A 379 -11.54 -9.07 -8.33
N GLN A 380 -11.05 -10.09 -7.63
CA GLN A 380 -11.15 -10.20 -6.16
C GLN A 380 -10.68 -8.95 -5.42
N VAL A 381 -9.74 -8.22 -6.02
CA VAL A 381 -9.22 -6.99 -5.47
C VAL A 381 -10.14 -5.83 -5.88
N TRP A 382 -10.35 -5.63 -7.19
CA TRP A 382 -10.97 -4.40 -7.71
C TRP A 382 -12.50 -4.36 -7.70
N SER A 383 -13.17 -5.49 -7.52
CA SER A 383 -14.64 -5.53 -7.55
C SER A 383 -15.27 -5.72 -6.16
N SER A 384 -14.50 -6.08 -5.13
CA SER A 384 -14.97 -6.15 -3.73
C SER A 384 -14.53 -4.98 -2.86
N TYR A 385 -13.33 -4.46 -3.10
CA TYR A 385 -12.63 -3.60 -2.13
C TYR A 385 -11.81 -2.46 -2.77
N PHE A 386 -11.40 -2.61 -4.05
CA PHE A 386 -10.63 -1.63 -4.82
C PHE A 386 -11.43 -1.11 -6.01
N THR A 387 -12.46 -0.32 -5.74
CA THR A 387 -13.23 0.17 -6.86
C THR A 387 -12.47 1.18 -7.70
N ILE A 388 -12.76 1.18 -8.99
CA ILE A 388 -12.33 2.20 -9.93
C ILE A 388 -13.29 3.39 -9.81
N THR A 389 -12.75 4.59 -9.63
CA THR A 389 -13.55 5.82 -9.56
C THR A 389 -12.88 6.97 -10.32
N ASN A 390 -13.68 7.98 -10.68
CA ASN A 390 -13.18 9.21 -11.27
C ASN A 390 -12.49 10.09 -10.20
N ILE A 391 -11.38 10.72 -10.55
CA ILE A 391 -10.66 11.66 -9.67
C ILE A 391 -11.50 12.89 -9.29
N TYR A 392 -12.51 13.27 -10.08
CA TYR A 392 -13.32 14.47 -9.83
C TYR A 392 -14.62 14.24 -9.06
N ASP A 393 -15.04 13.00 -8.85
CA ASP A 393 -16.20 12.70 -8.02
C ASP A 393 -15.88 13.06 -6.57
N ARG A 394 -16.55 14.10 -6.05
CA ARG A 394 -16.35 14.67 -4.70
C ARG A 394 -17.08 13.90 -3.61
N GLU A 395 -18.03 13.07 -4.00
CA GLU A 395 -18.68 12.11 -3.14
C GLU A 395 -18.11 10.75 -3.54
N ASP A 396 -17.43 10.07 -2.62
CA ASP A 396 -17.28 8.63 -2.73
C ASP A 396 -18.68 8.02 -2.65
N GLY A 397 -19.41 8.06 -3.76
CA GLY A 397 -20.33 6.98 -4.08
C GLY A 397 -19.51 5.70 -3.90
N PRO A 398 -20.03 4.67 -3.21
CA PRO A 398 -19.28 3.45 -2.94
C PRO A 398 -19.02 2.74 -4.27
N GLY A 399 -18.04 3.20 -5.07
CA GLY A 399 -17.82 2.74 -6.45
C GLY A 399 -17.98 1.23 -6.52
N VAL A 400 -18.50 0.60 -7.59
CA VAL A 400 -18.58 -0.88 -7.79
C VAL A 400 -18.28 -1.70 -6.53
N ILE A 401 -19.22 -1.75 -5.59
CA ILE A 401 -19.09 -2.63 -4.42
C ILE A 401 -19.93 -3.87 -4.70
N MET A 402 -19.30 -5.03 -4.55
CA MET A 402 -19.99 -6.31 -4.59
C MET A 402 -20.32 -6.81 -3.19
N CYS A 403 -21.54 -7.31 -3.06
CA CYS A 403 -22.04 -8.16 -1.99
C CYS A 403 -22.29 -9.57 -2.57
#